data_AF-A0A2E9P4R5-F1
#
_entry.id   AF-A0A2E9P4R5-F1
#
_cell.length_a   1.000
_cell.length_b   1.000
_cell.length_c   1.000
_cell.angle_alpha   90.00
_cell.angle_beta   90.00
_cell.angle_gamma   90.00
#
_symmetry.space_group_name_H-M   'P 1'
#
loop_
_entity.id
_entity.type
_entity.pdbx_description
1 polymer ?
#
loop_
_entity_poly.entity_id
_entity_poly.type
_entity_poly.pdbx_seq_one_letter_code
_entity_poly.pdbx_strand_id
1 'polypeptide(L)'
;MAGVTDRPVRILCRALGAGMAISEMIHSDTSLWDTKKSYRRLDIRDEPGPISIQIAGHDPKMMAKAARANEERGADIIDINLGCPAKKVLKKAAGSALMRDEALCAEIFRHVVSAVQIPVTVKMRTGWDH
;
A
#
# COMPACT_ATOMS: atom_id res chain seq x y z
N MET A 1 -2.26 1.41 -9.18
CA MET A 1 -1.29 2.14 -10.05
C MET A 1 -1.32 3.63 -9.73
N ALA A 2 -0.18 4.23 -9.39
CA ALA A 2 -0.13 5.66 -9.03
C ALA A 2 -0.58 6.56 -10.20
N GLY A 3 -1.46 7.52 -9.93
CA GLY A 3 -2.06 8.43 -10.90
C GLY A 3 -3.17 7.83 -11.78
N VAL A 4 -3.52 6.56 -11.58
CA VAL A 4 -4.52 5.86 -12.41
C VAL A 4 -5.62 5.23 -11.57
N THR A 5 -5.29 4.45 -10.53
CA THR A 5 -6.31 3.74 -9.72
C THR A 5 -6.85 4.60 -8.58
N ASP A 6 -7.29 5.80 -8.92
CA ASP A 6 -8.09 6.63 -8.01
C ASP A 6 -9.52 6.07 -7.91
N ARG A 7 -10.33 6.63 -7.01
CA ARG A 7 -11.66 6.10 -6.68
C ARG A 7 -12.56 5.93 -7.92
N PRO A 8 -12.73 6.92 -8.82
CA PRO A 8 -13.53 6.75 -10.03
C PRO A 8 -13.09 5.56 -10.89
N VAL A 9 -11.79 5.37 -11.10
CA VAL A 9 -11.28 4.25 -11.91
C VAL A 9 -11.54 2.92 -11.21
N ARG A 10 -11.37 2.84 -9.89
CA ARG A 10 -11.65 1.60 -9.14
C ARG A 10 -13.13 1.22 -9.21
N ILE A 11 -14.04 2.19 -9.05
CA ILE A 11 -15.49 1.96 -9.18
C ILE A 11 -15.84 1.48 -10.60
N LEU A 12 -15.29 2.13 -11.64
CA LEU A 12 -15.52 1.72 -13.02
C LEU A 12 -15.03 0.29 -13.29
N CYS A 13 -13.80 -0.05 -12.88
CA CYS A 13 -13.27 -1.40 -13.05
C CYS A 13 -14.16 -2.46 -12.38
N ARG A 14 -14.71 -2.16 -11.20
CA ARG A 14 -15.64 -3.07 -10.51
C ARG A 14 -16.99 -3.18 -11.23
N ALA A 15 -17.55 -2.07 -11.70
CA ALA A 15 -18.76 -2.09 -12.51
C ALA A 15 -18.60 -2.91 -13.80
N LEU A 16 -17.36 -3.02 -14.31
CA LEU A 16 -16.99 -3.85 -15.46
C LEU A 16 -16.58 -5.30 -15.09
N GLY A 17 -16.76 -5.72 -13.84
CA GLY A 17 -16.57 -7.10 -13.42
C GLY A 17 -15.24 -7.43 -12.75
N ALA A 18 -14.40 -6.44 -12.40
CA ALA A 18 -13.20 -6.71 -11.61
C ALA A 18 -13.59 -7.17 -10.19
N GLY A 19 -13.15 -8.37 -9.80
CA GLY A 19 -13.41 -8.92 -8.46
C GLY A 19 -12.70 -8.17 -7.31
N MET A 20 -11.64 -7.43 -7.63
CA MET A 20 -10.93 -6.56 -6.70
C MET A 20 -10.28 -5.39 -7.43
N ALA A 21 -10.23 -4.23 -6.79
CA ALA A 21 -9.45 -3.07 -7.18
C ALA A 21 -8.56 -2.63 -6.01
N ILE A 22 -7.39 -2.08 -6.34
CA ILE A 22 -6.39 -1.65 -5.36
C ILE A 22 -6.14 -0.15 -5.46
N SER A 23 -5.92 0.51 -4.33
CA SER A 23 -5.60 1.93 -4.27
C SER A 23 -4.35 2.29 -5.07
N GLU A 24 -4.16 3.58 -5.28
CA GLU A 24 -2.80 4.08 -5.50
C GLU A 24 -1.91 3.76 -4.29
N MET A 25 -0.59 3.75 -4.51
CA MET A 25 0.38 3.56 -3.44
C MET A 25 0.38 4.75 -2.46
N ILE A 26 0.20 4.45 -1.18
CA ILE A 26 0.16 5.38 -0.05
C ILE A 26 1.50 5.31 0.71
N HIS A 27 2.02 6.46 1.12
CA HIS A 27 3.28 6.51 1.87
C HIS A 27 3.02 6.12 3.33
N SER A 28 3.92 5.34 3.96
CA SER A 28 3.75 4.88 5.34
C SER A 28 3.83 6.00 6.39
N ASP A 29 4.61 7.04 6.12
CA ASP A 29 4.60 8.25 6.93
C ASP A 29 3.25 8.99 6.85
N THR A 30 2.45 8.83 7.90
CA THR A 30 1.12 9.45 8.03
C THR A 30 1.17 10.97 8.11
N SER A 31 2.30 11.59 8.47
CA SER A 31 2.42 13.06 8.51
C SER A 31 2.31 13.69 7.11
N LEU A 32 2.57 12.89 6.06
CA LEU A 32 2.47 13.32 4.66
C LEU A 32 1.05 13.15 4.07
N TRP A 33 0.08 12.75 4.89
CA TRP A 33 -1.27 12.45 4.42
C TRP A 33 -2.15 13.69 4.30
N ASP A 34 -1.77 14.79 4.93
CA ASP A 34 -2.51 16.06 4.84
C ASP A 34 -2.14 16.85 3.57
N THR A 35 -2.36 16.22 2.42
CA THR A 35 -2.19 16.87 1.11
C THR A 35 -3.33 16.47 0.19
N LYS A 36 -3.74 17.36 -0.73
CA LYS A 36 -4.79 17.05 -1.73
C LYS A 36 -4.53 15.74 -2.47
N LYS A 37 -3.26 15.43 -2.74
CA LYS A 37 -2.84 14.19 -3.41
C LYS A 37 -3.13 12.98 -2.53
N SER A 38 -2.72 13.03 -1.26
CA SER A 38 -2.93 11.94 -0.31
C SER A 38 -4.43 11.72 -0.02
N TYR A 39 -5.22 12.79 0.12
CA TYR A 39 -6.68 12.69 0.27
C TYR A 39 -7.32 11.88 -0.86
N ARG A 40 -6.96 12.13 -2.12
CA ARG A 40 -7.49 11.37 -3.27
C ARG A 40 -7.12 9.89 -3.23
N ARG A 41 -5.95 9.55 -2.70
CA ARG A 41 -5.46 8.17 -2.59
C ARG A 41 -6.13 7.40 -1.47
N LEU A 42 -6.46 8.09 -0.39
CA LEU A 42 -7.15 7.57 0.79
C LEU A 42 -8.68 7.54 0.63
N ASP A 43 -9.22 8.14 -0.44
CA ASP A 43 -10.65 8.21 -0.68
C ASP A 43 -11.20 6.85 -1.14
N ILE A 44 -11.95 6.21 -0.25
CA ILE A 44 -12.60 4.91 -0.46
C ILE A 44 -14.12 4.98 -0.27
N ARG A 45 -14.69 6.19 -0.19
CA ARG A 45 -16.13 6.38 0.03
C ARG A 45 -16.92 5.71 -1.07
N ASP A 46 -17.98 5.01 -0.67
CA ASP A 46 -18.92 4.34 -1.58
C ASP A 46 -18.24 3.30 -2.51
N GLU A 47 -17.02 2.85 -2.17
CA GLU A 47 -16.35 1.80 -2.93
C GLU A 47 -16.93 0.43 -2.53
N PRO A 48 -17.42 -0.39 -3.48
CA PRO A 48 -17.85 -1.74 -3.15
C PRO A 48 -16.62 -2.59 -2.79
N GLY A 49 -16.69 -3.30 -1.67
CA GLY A 49 -15.62 -4.17 -1.18
C GLY A 49 -15.33 -5.35 -2.12
N PRO A 50 -14.20 -6.06 -1.92
CA PRO A 50 -13.19 -5.83 -0.87
C PRO A 50 -12.23 -4.67 -1.21
N ILE A 51 -11.98 -3.75 -0.29
CA ILE A 51 -11.14 -2.55 -0.45
C ILE A 51 -9.68 -2.86 -0.10
N SER A 52 -8.80 -2.92 -1.10
CA SER A 52 -7.37 -3.15 -0.90
C SER A 52 -6.59 -1.84 -0.93
N ILE A 53 -5.84 -1.56 0.15
CA ILE A 53 -4.97 -0.38 0.25
C ILE A 53 -3.50 -0.78 0.18
N GLN A 54 -2.78 -0.20 -0.78
CA GLN A 54 -1.33 -0.43 -0.93
C GLN A 54 -0.51 0.63 -0.17
N ILE A 55 0.31 0.19 0.78
CA ILE A 55 1.25 1.03 1.53
C ILE A 55 2.71 0.81 1.09
N ALA A 56 3.53 1.84 1.22
CA ALA A 56 4.96 1.79 0.88
C ALA A 56 5.81 2.62 1.86
N GLY A 57 6.92 2.04 2.28
CA GLY A 57 7.88 2.60 3.23
C GLY A 57 8.95 1.58 3.57
N HIS A 58 9.90 1.96 4.42
CA HIS A 58 11.01 1.10 4.86
C HIS A 58 11.08 0.94 6.39
N ASP A 59 10.50 1.86 7.16
CA ASP A 59 10.49 1.79 8.61
C ASP A 59 9.33 0.88 9.11
N PRO A 60 9.62 -0.20 9.85
CA PRO A 60 8.60 -1.16 10.31
C PRO A 60 7.49 -0.53 11.14
N LYS A 61 7.81 0.43 12.01
CA LYS A 61 6.83 1.09 12.90
C LYS A 61 5.91 2.02 12.11
N MET A 62 6.44 2.78 11.16
CA MET A 62 5.64 3.60 10.25
C MET A 62 4.73 2.74 9.36
N MET A 63 5.24 1.62 8.85
CA MET A 63 4.45 0.67 8.06
C MET A 63 3.27 0.12 8.87
N ALA A 64 3.51 -0.34 10.10
CA ALA A 64 2.47 -0.80 11.01
C ALA A 64 1.43 0.30 11.33
N LYS A 65 1.89 1.52 11.62
CA LYS A 65 1.01 2.66 11.89
C LYS A 65 0.13 2.98 10.67
N ALA A 66 0.69 2.98 9.47
CA ALA A 66 -0.06 3.20 8.24
C ALA A 66 -1.07 2.10 7.96
N ALA A 67 -0.72 0.83 8.21
CA ALA A 67 -1.62 -0.30 8.07
C ALA A 67 -2.84 -0.15 8.98
N ARG A 68 -2.62 0.04 10.29
CA ARG A 68 -3.69 0.26 11.28
C ARG A 68 -4.56 1.46 10.93
N ALA A 69 -3.95 2.56 10.53
CA ALA A 69 -4.69 3.77 10.15
C ALA A 69 -5.57 3.55 8.90
N ASN A 70 -5.21 2.65 7.98
CA ASN A 70 -6.04 2.32 6.83
C ASN A 70 -7.11 1.26 7.16
N GLU A 71 -6.82 0.31 8.05
CA GLU A 71 -7.84 -0.59 8.62
C GLU A 71 -8.95 0.21 9.31
N GLU A 72 -8.58 1.16 10.18
CA GLU A 72 -9.53 2.06 10.86
C GLU A 72 -10.36 2.92 9.88
N ARG A 73 -9.88 3.12 8.65
CA ARG A 73 -10.60 3.83 7.58
C ARG A 73 -11.57 2.93 6.81
N GLY A 74 -11.49 1.60 6.96
CA GLY A 74 -12.33 0.64 6.26
C GLY A 74 -11.61 -0.14 5.15
N ALA A 75 -10.28 -0.27 5.20
CA ALA A 75 -9.59 -1.23 4.34
C ALA A 75 -9.99 -2.66 4.72
N ASP A 76 -10.22 -3.52 3.71
CA ASP A 76 -10.43 -4.95 3.90
C ASP A 76 -9.13 -5.76 3.72
N ILE A 77 -8.13 -5.18 3.05
CA ILE A 77 -6.82 -5.79 2.79
C ILE A 77 -5.73 -4.71 2.86
N ILE A 78 -4.63 -4.99 3.54
CA ILE A 78 -3.40 -4.20 3.47
C ILE A 78 -2.42 -4.87 2.52
N ASP A 79 -1.99 -4.16 1.47
CA ASP A 79 -0.97 -4.62 0.54
C ASP A 79 0.35 -3.87 0.73
N ILE A 80 1.46 -4.59 0.86
CA ILE A 80 2.79 -3.99 1.00
C ILE A 80 3.46 -3.92 -0.37
N ASN A 81 3.89 -2.72 -0.76
CA ASN A 81 4.66 -2.53 -1.99
C ASN A 81 6.15 -2.89 -1.79
N LEU A 82 6.57 -4.00 -2.39
CA LEU A 82 7.98 -4.42 -2.53
C LEU A 82 8.47 -4.40 -3.97
N GLY A 83 7.77 -3.69 -4.87
CA GLY A 83 8.02 -3.81 -6.32
C GLY A 83 8.33 -2.52 -7.07
N CYS A 84 8.11 -1.35 -6.47
CA CYS A 84 8.25 -0.08 -7.19
C CYS A 84 9.74 0.29 -7.42
N PRO A 85 10.19 0.44 -8.68
CA PRO A 85 11.57 0.84 -9.00
C PRO A 85 11.73 2.37 -9.14
N ALA A 86 10.70 3.16 -8.84
CA ALA A 86 10.75 4.60 -9.06
C ALA A 86 11.83 5.24 -8.18
N LYS A 87 12.71 6.07 -8.77
CA LYS A 87 13.87 6.67 -8.08
C LYS A 87 13.53 7.34 -6.74
N LYS A 88 12.37 8.00 -6.65
CA LYS A 88 11.90 8.67 -5.41
C LYS A 88 11.58 7.69 -4.28
N VAL A 89 11.19 6.45 -4.61
CA VAL A 89 10.87 5.37 -3.68
C VAL A 89 12.17 4.65 -3.26
N LEU A 90 13.03 4.33 -4.24
CA LEU A 90 14.32 3.69 -3.99
C LEU A 90 15.26 4.53 -3.12
N LYS A 91 15.23 5.88 -3.26
CA LYS A 91 16.03 6.79 -2.44
C LYS A 91 15.73 6.72 -0.93
N LYS A 92 14.60 6.14 -0.55
CA LYS A 92 14.23 5.86 0.85
C LYS A 92 14.30 4.37 1.18
N ALA A 93 15.08 3.58 0.44
CA ALA A 93 15.18 2.13 0.59
C ALA A 93 13.82 1.40 0.63
N ALA A 94 12.82 1.89 -0.12
CA ALA A 94 11.48 1.31 -0.20
C ALA A 94 11.23 0.68 -1.59
N GLY A 95 10.09 -0.02 -1.75
CA GLY A 95 9.75 -0.65 -3.02
C GLY A 95 10.70 -1.79 -3.35
N SER A 96 11.19 -1.88 -4.59
CA SER A 96 12.08 -2.99 -4.98
C SER A 96 13.47 -2.96 -4.32
N ALA A 97 13.87 -1.85 -3.69
CA ALA A 97 15.10 -1.79 -2.89
C ALA A 97 15.02 -2.68 -1.64
N LEU A 98 13.83 -2.85 -1.05
CA LEU A 98 13.64 -3.69 0.14
C LEU A 98 13.99 -5.15 -0.14
N MET A 99 13.81 -5.62 -1.37
CA MET A 99 14.08 -7.01 -1.76
C MET A 99 15.54 -7.43 -1.61
N ARG A 100 16.47 -6.49 -1.37
CA ARG A 100 17.88 -6.79 -1.05
C ARG A 100 18.11 -7.08 0.44
N ASP A 101 17.17 -6.69 1.30
CA ASP A 101 17.28 -6.80 2.75
C ASP A 101 16.11 -7.61 3.29
N GLU A 102 16.29 -8.93 3.25
CA GLU A 102 15.29 -9.89 3.71
C GLU A 102 14.99 -9.76 5.20
N ALA A 103 16.00 -9.38 6.01
CA ALA A 103 15.84 -9.19 7.44
C ALA A 103 14.91 -8.02 7.74
N LEU A 104 15.11 -6.88 7.06
CA LEU A 104 14.21 -5.73 7.16
C LEU A 104 12.81 -6.06 6.64
N CYS A 105 12.70 -6.80 5.52
CA CYS A 105 11.39 -7.25 5.03
C CYS A 105 10.64 -8.07 6.08
N ALA A 106 11.32 -9.04 6.69
CA ALA A 106 10.73 -9.87 7.74
C ALA A 106 10.33 -9.05 8.98
N GLU A 107 11.07 -8.00 9.33
CA GLU A 107 10.69 -7.06 10.38
C GLU A 107 9.43 -6.27 10.01
N ILE A 108 9.37 -5.68 8.81
CA ILE A 108 8.19 -4.96 8.31
C ILE A 108 6.97 -5.89 8.33
N PHE A 109 7.09 -7.12 7.83
CA PHE A 109 5.96 -8.07 7.79
C PHE A 109 5.45 -8.40 9.19
N ARG A 110 6.33 -8.73 10.12
CA ARG A 110 5.95 -9.00 11.52
C ARG A 110 5.21 -7.81 12.14
N HIS A 111 5.72 -6.60 11.93
CA HIS A 111 5.13 -5.38 12.47
C HIS A 111 3.76 -5.07 11.85
N VAL A 112 3.62 -5.20 10.53
CA VAL A 112 2.34 -4.92 9.84
C VAL A 112 1.30 -5.98 10.18
N VAL A 113 1.63 -7.27 10.11
CA VAL A 113 0.71 -8.37 10.43
C VAL A 113 0.23 -8.28 11.88
N SER A 114 1.10 -7.89 12.82
CA SER A 114 0.71 -7.74 14.23
C SER A 114 -0.14 -6.49 14.49
N ALA A 115 -0.18 -5.53 13.57
CA ALA A 115 -0.83 -4.23 13.77
C ALA A 115 -2.29 -4.18 13.30
N VAL A 116 -2.73 -5.17 12.52
CA VAL A 116 -4.08 -5.23 11.92
C VAL A 116 -4.71 -6.61 12.11
N GLN A 117 -6.04 -6.68 11.99
CA GLN A 117 -6.81 -7.93 12.01
C GLN A 117 -7.22 -8.40 10.61
N ILE A 118 -7.15 -7.51 9.62
CA ILE A 118 -7.41 -7.82 8.20
C ILE A 118 -6.21 -8.49 7.50
N PRO A 119 -6.43 -9.23 6.39
CA PRO A 119 -5.37 -9.86 5.62
C PRO A 119 -4.29 -8.88 5.15
N VAL A 120 -3.04 -9.33 5.21
CA VAL A 120 -1.87 -8.60 4.69
C VAL A 120 -1.32 -9.35 3.49
N THR A 121 -1.17 -8.65 2.36
CA THR A 121 -0.59 -9.17 1.12
C THR A 121 0.69 -8.42 0.76
N VAL A 122 1.45 -8.99 -0.19
CA VAL A 122 2.67 -8.38 -0.71
C VAL A 122 2.60 -8.36 -2.23
N LYS A 123 2.87 -7.19 -2.81
CA LYS A 123 3.13 -7.04 -4.24
C LYS A 123 4.62 -6.79 -4.48
N MET A 124 5.31 -7.79 -5.02
CA MET A 124 6.76 -7.75 -5.32
C MET A 124 7.09 -7.95 -6.80
N ARG A 125 8.37 -7.85 -7.15
CA ARG A 125 8.95 -8.32 -8.43
C ARG A 125 9.51 -9.73 -8.26
N THR A 126 9.98 -10.34 -9.35
CA THR A 126 10.67 -11.64 -9.31
C THR A 126 12.04 -11.57 -8.62
N GLY A 127 12.71 -10.41 -8.70
CA GLY A 127 14.02 -10.17 -8.09
C GLY A 127 14.36 -8.68 -8.04
N TRP A 128 15.50 -8.34 -7.43
CA TRP A 128 15.99 -6.96 -7.34
C TRP A 128 16.96 -6.59 -8.48
N ASP A 129 17.53 -7.59 -9.16
CA ASP A 129 18.57 -7.52 -10.19
C ASP A 129 18.11 -8.00 -11.58
N HIS A 130 16.82 -8.28 -11.74
CA HIS A 130 16.19 -8.68 -13.02
C HIS A 130 15.55 -7.52 -13.78
#